data_AF-A0A4R4QKP2-F1
#
_entry.id   AF-A0A4R4QKP2-F1
#
_cell.length_a   1.000
_cell.length_b   1.000
_cell.length_c   1.000
_cell.angle_alpha   90.00
_cell.angle_beta   90.00
_cell.angle_gamma   90.00
#
_symmetry.space_group_name_H-M   'P 1'
#
loop_
_entity.id
_entity.type
_entity.pdbx_description
1 polymer ?
#
loop_
_entity_poly.entity_id
_entity_poly.type
_entity_poly.pdbx_seq_one_letter_code
_entity_poly.pdbx_strand_id
1 'polypeptide(L)'
;MVDTMAKRSVVESDLSKRPNAATVTFAVGDEWYEIDLTAKERREFEADLKKYVQAGRRAEPRKQRQVPEMTPEERETIRAWGRDNGFNAQGMGRISKELQAAYDEAHGIDTASRKAAPKPRRSAGPEVPAMTPEERETIRAWGRDNGFNAQGRGRISKELQAAYDEAHGIARER
;
A
#
# COMPACT_ATOMS: atom_id res chain seq x y z
N MET A 1 17.04 -29.36 -29.30
CA MET A 1 15.92 -28.79 -28.52
C MET A 1 16.29 -28.98 -27.06
N VAL A 2 16.64 -27.92 -26.35
CA VAL A 2 16.93 -28.00 -24.91
C VAL A 2 15.62 -27.80 -24.17
N ASP A 3 15.22 -28.82 -23.41
CA ASP A 3 14.04 -28.77 -22.55
C ASP A 3 14.29 -27.76 -21.42
N THR A 4 13.56 -26.65 -21.45
CA THR A 4 13.61 -25.63 -20.38
C THR A 4 12.96 -26.22 -19.13
N MET A 5 13.76 -26.69 -18.17
CA MET A 5 13.25 -27.09 -16.86
C MET A 5 12.75 -25.86 -16.09
N ALA A 6 11.43 -25.71 -15.97
CA ALA A 6 10.82 -24.74 -15.08
C ALA A 6 11.03 -25.17 -13.62
N LYS A 7 11.95 -24.50 -12.91
CA LYS A 7 12.11 -24.67 -11.46
C LYS A 7 10.89 -24.06 -10.76
N ARG A 8 10.03 -24.91 -10.18
CA ARG A 8 9.00 -24.49 -9.22
C ARG A 8 9.66 -24.41 -7.85
N SER A 9 9.79 -23.21 -7.28
CA SER A 9 10.20 -23.05 -5.88
C SER A 9 9.04 -23.47 -4.98
N VAL A 10 9.26 -24.48 -4.15
CA VAL A 10 8.30 -24.91 -3.14
C VAL A 10 8.74 -24.29 -1.81
N VAL A 11 7.94 -23.38 -1.27
CA VAL A 11 8.15 -22.83 0.07
C VAL A 11 7.63 -23.84 1.08
N GLU A 12 8.41 -24.13 2.11
CA GLU A 12 8.08 -25.08 3.18
C GLU A 12 7.61 -24.35 4.44
N SER A 13 6.70 -24.98 5.18
CA SER A 13 6.20 -24.42 6.44
C SER A 13 7.28 -24.45 7.51
N ASP A 14 7.46 -23.35 8.23
CA ASP A 14 8.40 -23.27 9.35
C ASP A 14 8.03 -24.20 10.50
N LEU A 15 6.73 -24.50 10.66
CA LEU A 15 6.20 -25.34 11.73
C LEU A 15 6.22 -26.83 11.37
N SER A 16 5.54 -27.20 10.29
CA SER A 16 5.35 -28.62 9.94
C SER A 16 6.33 -29.14 8.89
N LYS A 17 7.19 -28.27 8.33
CA LYS A 17 8.08 -28.60 7.19
C LYS A 17 7.34 -29.14 5.97
N ARG A 18 6.03 -28.83 5.86
CA ARG A 18 5.20 -29.24 4.73
C ARG A 18 5.32 -28.26 3.56
N PRO A 19 5.28 -28.76 2.32
CA PRO A 19 5.37 -27.90 1.13
C PRO A 19 4.11 -27.04 0.92
N ASN A 20 4.21 -26.06 0.03
CA ASN A 20 3.15 -25.11 -0.33
C ASN A 20 2.76 -24.16 0.81
N ALA A 21 3.76 -23.74 1.58
CA ALA A 21 3.59 -22.67 2.55
C ALA A 21 3.58 -21.29 1.88
N ALA A 22 3.06 -20.31 2.60
CA ALA A 22 3.07 -18.91 2.22
C ALA A 22 3.49 -18.05 3.42
N THR A 23 4.28 -17.03 3.15
CA THR A 23 4.79 -16.11 4.16
C THR A 23 3.66 -15.30 4.78
N VAL A 24 3.66 -15.24 6.11
CA VAL A 24 2.77 -14.44 6.95
C VAL A 24 3.65 -13.46 7.71
N THR A 25 3.43 -12.16 7.51
CA THR A 25 4.06 -11.12 8.32
C THR A 25 3.15 -10.75 9.48
N PHE A 26 3.67 -10.72 10.69
CA PHE A 26 2.96 -10.29 11.89
C PHE A 26 3.87 -9.49 12.82
N ALA A 27 3.29 -8.87 13.84
CA ALA A 27 4.05 -8.07 14.80
C ALA A 27 3.62 -8.38 16.23
N VAL A 28 4.59 -8.32 17.15
CA VAL A 28 4.35 -8.37 18.60
C VAL A 28 5.10 -7.21 19.22
N GLY A 29 4.36 -6.26 19.81
CA GLY A 29 4.94 -5.00 20.25
C GLY A 29 5.44 -4.17 19.05
N ASP A 30 6.73 -3.83 19.06
CA ASP A 30 7.39 -3.06 18.01
C ASP A 30 8.23 -3.94 17.05
N GLU A 31 8.27 -5.25 17.27
CA GLU A 31 9.03 -6.20 16.48
C GLU A 31 8.16 -6.87 15.41
N TRP A 32 8.70 -6.95 14.20
CA TRP A 32 8.08 -7.60 13.04
C TRP A 32 8.70 -8.97 12.83
N TYR A 33 7.85 -9.96 12.56
CA TYR A 33 8.22 -11.34 12.30
C TYR A 33 7.61 -11.81 10.99
N GLU A 34 8.28 -12.78 10.38
CA GLU A 34 7.79 -13.52 9.21
C GLU A 34 7.78 -15.01 9.57
N ILE A 35 6.77 -15.72 9.06
CA ILE A 35 6.65 -17.16 9.21
C ILE A 35 5.99 -17.76 7.97
N ASP A 36 6.55 -18.83 7.43
CA ASP A 36 5.97 -19.57 6.32
C ASP A 36 4.99 -20.61 6.86
N LEU A 37 3.71 -20.48 6.50
CA LEU A 37 2.64 -21.35 6.97
C LEU A 37 1.90 -22.02 5.81
N THR A 38 1.52 -23.29 6.01
CA THR A 38 0.52 -23.93 5.14
C THR A 38 -0.84 -23.23 5.25
N ALA A 39 -1.72 -23.43 4.28
CA ALA A 39 -3.06 -22.87 4.31
C ALA A 39 -3.88 -23.27 5.56
N LYS A 40 -3.63 -24.46 6.13
CA LYS A 40 -4.28 -24.91 7.36
C LYS A 40 -3.72 -24.16 8.58
N GLU A 41 -2.39 -24.13 8.73
CA GLU A 41 -1.73 -23.45 9.85
C GLU A 41 -2.01 -21.95 9.86
N ARG A 42 -2.09 -21.31 8.68
CA ARG A 42 -2.52 -19.90 8.57
C ARG A 42 -3.92 -19.67 9.13
N ARG A 43 -4.88 -20.57 8.86
CA ARG A 43 -6.25 -20.47 9.40
C ARG A 43 -6.26 -20.63 10.92
N GLU A 44 -5.45 -21.53 11.45
CA GLU A 44 -5.29 -21.72 12.90
C GLU A 44 -4.69 -20.45 13.53
N PHE A 45 -3.62 -19.90 12.97
CA PHE A 45 -3.02 -18.63 13.39
C PHE A 45 -4.02 -17.46 13.40
N GLU A 46 -4.80 -17.30 12.32
CA GLU A 46 -5.82 -16.25 12.23
C GLU A 46 -6.96 -16.46 13.26
N ALA A 47 -7.33 -17.72 13.54
CA ALA A 47 -8.34 -18.06 14.54
C ALA A 47 -7.88 -17.72 15.97
N ASP A 48 -6.62 -18.01 16.31
CA ASP A 48 -6.04 -17.71 17.63
C ASP A 48 -5.97 -16.19 17.89
N LEU A 49 -5.66 -15.41 16.85
CA LEU A 49 -5.63 -13.94 16.93
C LEU A 49 -7.02 -13.29 16.95
N LYS A 50 -8.07 -14.01 16.51
CA LYS A 50 -9.41 -13.45 16.27
C LYS A 50 -9.98 -12.70 17.47
N LYS A 51 -9.84 -13.25 18.69
CA LYS A 51 -10.36 -12.60 19.91
C LYS A 51 -9.70 -11.25 20.20
N TYR A 52 -8.40 -11.12 19.90
CA TYR A 52 -7.65 -9.88 20.10
C TYR A 52 -7.98 -8.86 19.01
N VAL A 53 -8.13 -9.31 17.77
CA VAL A 53 -8.52 -8.44 16.65
C VAL A 53 -9.93 -7.88 16.85
N GLN A 54 -10.86 -8.67 17.40
CA GLN A 54 -12.23 -8.24 17.68
C GLN A 54 -12.33 -7.25 18.85
N ALA A 55 -11.55 -7.46 19.92
CA ALA A 55 -11.51 -6.55 21.07
C ALA A 55 -10.68 -5.28 20.79
N GLY A 56 -9.70 -5.40 19.89
CA GLY A 56 -8.77 -4.33 19.54
C GLY A 56 -9.38 -3.30 18.58
N ARG A 57 -8.68 -2.18 18.45
CA ARG A 57 -8.91 -1.18 17.40
C ARG A 57 -7.73 -1.18 16.45
N ARG A 58 -7.97 -0.85 15.18
CA ARG A 58 -6.87 -0.60 14.23
C ARG A 58 -5.98 0.50 14.80
N ALA A 59 -4.70 0.20 14.97
CA ALA A 59 -3.72 1.22 15.27
C ALA A 59 -3.67 2.20 14.10
N GLU A 60 -3.58 3.50 14.38
CA GLU A 60 -3.23 4.44 13.34
C GLU A 60 -1.88 4.04 12.75
N PRO A 61 -1.71 4.06 11.41
CA PRO A 61 -0.41 3.87 10.83
C PRO A 61 0.54 4.87 11.50
N ARG A 62 1.56 4.38 12.21
CA ARG A 62 2.63 5.27 12.69
C ARG A 62 3.08 6.02 11.45
N LYS A 63 2.97 7.36 11.47
CA LYS A 63 3.42 8.21 10.36
C LYS A 63 4.88 7.86 10.12
N GLN A 64 5.15 7.02 9.12
CA GLN A 64 6.50 6.83 8.64
C GLN A 64 6.96 8.24 8.25
N ARG A 65 8.04 8.69 8.87
CA ARG A 65 8.65 9.97 8.51
C ARG A 65 8.90 9.89 7.01
N GLN A 66 8.17 10.70 6.25
CA GLN A 66 8.42 10.87 4.83
C GLN A 66 9.82 11.44 4.73
N VAL A 67 10.76 10.59 4.32
CA VAL A 67 12.09 11.03 3.92
C VAL A 67 11.92 11.57 2.51
N PRO A 68 12.45 12.75 2.18
CA PRO A 68 12.51 13.20 0.80
C PRO A 68 13.13 12.09 -0.05
N GLU A 69 12.45 11.70 -1.13
CA GLU A 69 13.08 10.85 -2.12
C GLU A 69 14.27 11.63 -2.68
N MET A 70 15.46 11.06 -2.50
CA MET A 70 16.70 11.55 -3.06
C MET A 70 17.39 10.39 -3.73
N THR A 71 18.01 10.67 -4.85
CA THR A 71 18.91 9.78 -5.55
C THR A 71 20.19 9.53 -4.72
N PRO A 72 20.89 8.40 -4.93
CA PRO A 72 22.23 8.20 -4.35
C PRO A 72 23.20 9.34 -4.68
N GLU A 73 23.12 9.89 -5.89
CA GLU A 73 23.98 10.97 -6.39
C GLU A 73 23.74 12.27 -5.62
N GLU A 74 22.48 12.69 -5.47
CA GLU A 74 22.13 13.86 -4.65
C GLU A 74 22.59 13.68 -3.21
N ARG A 75 22.52 12.46 -2.67
CA ARG A 75 23.01 12.20 -1.31
C ARG A 75 24.51 12.40 -1.20
N GLU A 76 25.27 11.99 -2.21
CA GLU A 76 26.71 12.17 -2.20
C GLU A 76 27.11 13.63 -2.39
N THR A 77 26.40 14.40 -3.23
CA THR A 77 26.60 15.85 -3.36
C THR A 77 26.46 16.58 -2.03
N ILE A 78 25.40 16.28 -1.27
CA ILE A 78 25.19 16.91 0.04
C ILE A 78 26.27 16.49 1.05
N ARG A 79 26.73 15.24 1.01
CA ARG A 79 27.83 14.79 1.88
C ARG A 79 29.15 15.43 1.53
N ALA A 80 29.47 15.56 0.24
CA ALA A 80 30.69 16.23 -0.22
C ALA A 80 30.71 17.67 0.28
N TRP A 81 29.62 18.42 0.04
CA TRP A 81 29.47 19.76 0.58
C TRP A 81 29.56 19.80 2.11
N GLY A 82 28.93 18.84 2.79
CA GLY A 82 28.99 18.73 4.25
C GLY A 82 30.41 18.56 4.77
N ARG A 83 31.21 17.67 4.15
CA ARG A 83 32.62 17.45 4.52
C ARG A 83 33.43 18.74 4.36
N ASP A 84 33.20 19.47 3.28
CA ASP A 84 33.89 20.74 3.00
C ASP A 84 33.48 21.87 3.96
N ASN A 85 32.29 21.77 4.55
CA ASN A 85 31.73 22.75 5.49
C ASN A 85 31.78 22.28 6.95
N GLY A 86 32.60 21.27 7.27
CA GLY A 86 32.86 20.85 8.66
C GLY A 86 31.80 19.94 9.28
N PHE A 87 30.84 19.44 8.50
CA PHE A 87 29.86 18.46 8.97
C PHE A 87 30.44 17.05 8.98
N ASN A 88 30.11 16.29 10.03
CA ASN A 88 30.37 14.85 10.05
C ASN A 88 29.41 14.12 9.11
N ALA A 89 29.82 13.97 7.86
CA ALA A 89 29.05 13.31 6.81
C ALA A 89 29.58 11.89 6.49
N GLN A 90 30.16 11.19 7.47
CA GLN A 90 30.69 9.84 7.27
C GLN A 90 29.56 8.79 7.26
N GLY A 91 29.43 8.04 6.17
CA GLY A 91 28.62 6.82 6.09
C GLY A 91 27.74 6.67 4.84
N MET A 92 27.54 5.42 4.41
CA MET A 92 26.56 5.02 3.39
C MET A 92 25.17 4.95 4.06
N GLY A 93 24.51 6.10 4.19
CA GLY A 93 23.26 6.16 4.96
C GLY A 93 22.48 7.45 4.82
N ARG A 94 21.49 7.65 5.70
CA ARG A 94 20.65 8.86 5.73
C ARG A 94 21.50 10.10 6.00
N ILE A 95 21.23 11.20 5.30
CA ILE A 95 21.80 12.52 5.59
C ILE A 95 21.22 13.03 6.90
N SER A 96 22.06 13.58 7.77
CA SER A 96 21.60 14.17 9.03
C SER A 96 20.70 15.37 8.73
N LYS A 97 19.69 15.60 9.57
CA LYS A 97 18.78 16.75 9.38
C LYS A 97 19.51 18.09 9.38
N GLU A 98 20.55 18.18 10.20
CA GLU A 98 21.38 19.36 10.35
C GLU A 98 22.17 19.64 9.07
N LEU A 99 22.82 18.61 8.51
CA LEU A 99 23.52 18.72 7.23
C LEU A 99 22.57 19.06 6.08
N GLN A 100 21.39 18.44 6.04
CA GLN A 100 20.37 18.74 5.03
C GLN A 100 19.91 20.21 5.12
N ALA A 101 19.62 20.69 6.33
CA ALA A 101 19.15 22.06 6.53
C ALA A 101 20.22 23.09 6.14
N ALA A 102 21.48 22.87 6.54
CA ALA A 102 22.60 23.74 6.18
C ALA A 102 22.86 23.75 4.67
N TYR A 103 22.75 22.58 4.02
CA TYR A 103 22.86 22.50 2.57
C TYR A 103 21.73 23.24 1.87
N ASP A 104 20.49 23.06 2.34
CA ASP A 104 19.32 23.70 1.76
C ASP A 104 19.40 25.24 1.90
N GLU A 105 19.85 25.74 3.05
CA GLU A 105 20.10 27.17 3.29
C GLU A 105 21.20 27.72 2.38
N ALA A 106 22.34 27.02 2.26
CA ALA A 106 23.47 27.46 1.44
C ALA A 106 23.16 27.49 -0.07
N HIS A 107 22.19 26.69 -0.54
CA HIS A 107 21.83 26.59 -1.95
C HIS A 107 20.48 27.24 -2.28
N GLY A 108 19.88 27.99 -1.34
CA GLY A 108 18.60 28.67 -1.54
C GLY A 108 17.45 27.71 -1.83
N ILE A 109 17.54 26.48 -1.34
CA ILE A 109 16.51 25.46 -1.50
C ILE A 109 15.41 25.76 -0.51
N ASP A 110 14.27 26.21 -1.04
CA ASP A 110 13.07 26.38 -0.24
C ASP A 110 12.46 25.00 0.10
N THR A 111 12.79 24.51 1.29
CA THR A 111 12.22 23.26 1.83
C THR A 111 10.74 23.39 2.17
N ALA A 112 10.22 24.60 2.37
CA ALA A 112 8.81 24.85 2.63
C ALA A 112 7.99 24.65 1.34
N SER A 113 8.49 25.06 0.17
CA SER A 113 7.85 24.74 -1.11
C SER A 113 7.96 23.25 -1.48
N ARG A 114 9.03 22.55 -1.09
CA ARG A 114 9.12 21.07 -1.20
C ARG A 114 8.07 20.34 -0.35
N LYS A 115 7.79 20.86 0.85
CA LYS A 115 6.70 20.37 1.73
C LYS A 115 5.30 20.77 1.24
N ALA A 116 5.20 21.92 0.59
CA ALA A 116 3.95 22.51 0.13
C ALA A 116 3.55 22.09 -1.29
N ALA A 117 4.45 21.45 -2.05
CA ALA A 117 4.11 20.88 -3.35
C ALA A 117 2.95 19.89 -3.14
N PRO A 118 1.74 20.19 -3.66
CA PRO A 118 0.67 19.24 -3.60
C PRO A 118 1.16 18.01 -4.36
N LYS A 119 1.06 16.81 -3.75
CA LYS A 119 1.14 15.55 -4.51
C LYS A 119 0.30 15.77 -5.77
N PRO A 120 0.79 15.45 -6.98
CA PRO A 120 -0.05 15.56 -8.16
C PRO A 120 -1.34 14.82 -7.82
N ARG A 121 -2.42 15.57 -7.56
CA ARG A 121 -3.74 14.99 -7.48
C ARG A 121 -3.84 14.40 -8.86
N ARG A 122 -3.83 13.05 -8.97
CA ARG A 122 -4.16 12.37 -10.22
C ARG A 122 -5.29 13.19 -10.78
N SER A 123 -5.03 13.88 -11.89
CA SER A 123 -5.99 14.79 -12.50
C SER A 123 -7.30 14.04 -12.46
N ALA A 124 -8.33 14.64 -11.84
CA ALA A 124 -9.64 14.04 -11.84
C ALA A 124 -9.86 13.58 -13.28
N GLY A 125 -9.97 12.27 -13.47
CA GLY A 125 -10.31 11.73 -14.78
C GLY A 125 -11.56 12.48 -15.26
N PRO A 126 -11.83 12.47 -16.57
CA PRO A 126 -12.98 13.18 -17.12
C PRO A 126 -14.18 12.99 -16.20
N GLU A 127 -14.85 14.09 -15.84
CA GLU A 127 -16.00 14.10 -14.95
C GLU A 127 -17.16 13.40 -15.67
N VAL A 128 -17.08 12.07 -15.76
CA VAL A 128 -18.20 11.22 -16.15
C VAL A 128 -19.26 11.49 -15.09
N PRO A 129 -20.52 11.83 -15.44
CA PRO A 129 -21.55 12.12 -14.46
C PRO A 129 -21.60 10.98 -13.45
N ALA A 130 -21.14 11.27 -12.24
CA ALA A 130 -21.00 10.26 -11.22
C ALA A 130 -22.42 9.87 -10.81
N MET A 131 -22.80 8.63 -11.12
CA MET A 131 -24.04 7.99 -10.66
C MET A 131 -24.40 8.48 -9.26
N THR A 132 -25.63 8.95 -9.08
CA THR A 132 -26.03 9.61 -7.83
C THR A 132 -25.94 8.62 -6.66
N PRO A 133 -25.83 9.10 -5.40
CA PRO A 133 -25.93 8.23 -4.23
C PRO A 133 -27.20 7.37 -4.23
N GLU A 134 -28.31 7.91 -4.75
CA GLU A 134 -29.61 7.24 -4.83
C GLU A 134 -29.61 6.12 -5.88
N GLU A 135 -29.14 6.39 -7.10
CA GLU A 135 -28.98 5.37 -8.15
C GLU A 135 -28.10 4.22 -7.68
N ARG A 136 -27.04 4.54 -6.92
CA ARG A 136 -26.16 3.51 -6.34
C ARG A 136 -26.88 2.63 -5.33
N GLU A 137 -27.78 3.19 -4.51
CA GLU A 137 -28.53 2.40 -3.56
C GLU A 137 -29.58 1.53 -4.25
N THR A 138 -30.21 2.03 -5.31
CA THR A 138 -31.12 1.24 -6.15
C THR A 138 -30.42 0.01 -6.75
N ILE A 139 -29.23 0.21 -7.32
CA ILE A 139 -28.45 -0.89 -7.90
C ILE A 139 -27.97 -1.88 -6.84
N ARG A 140 -27.58 -1.41 -5.64
CA ARG A 140 -27.20 -2.28 -4.53
C ARG A 140 -28.39 -3.07 -3.99
N ALA A 141 -29.56 -2.46 -3.86
CA ALA A 141 -30.78 -3.14 -3.43
C ALA A 141 -31.13 -4.27 -4.39
N TRP A 142 -31.18 -3.97 -5.69
CA TRP A 142 -31.37 -4.99 -6.73
C TRP A 142 -30.29 -6.08 -6.68
N GLY A 143 -29.02 -5.70 -6.49
CA GLY A 143 -27.91 -6.64 -6.36
C GLY A 143 -28.06 -7.63 -5.20
N ARG A 144 -28.48 -7.15 -4.01
CA ARG A 144 -28.74 -8.02 -2.84
C ARG A 144 -29.82 -9.05 -3.14
N ASP A 145 -30.90 -8.62 -3.79
CA ASP A 145 -32.05 -9.48 -4.10
C ASP A 145 -31.72 -10.51 -5.20
N ASN A 146 -30.74 -10.22 -6.05
CA ASN A 146 -30.26 -11.09 -7.13
C ASN A 146 -28.97 -11.85 -6.78
N GLY A 147 -28.56 -11.87 -5.51
CA GLY A 147 -27.42 -12.67 -5.02
C GLY A 147 -26.03 -12.08 -5.31
N PHE A 148 -25.93 -10.83 -5.76
CA PHE A 148 -24.66 -10.13 -5.94
C PHE A 148 -24.10 -9.58 -4.62
N ASN A 149 -22.77 -9.59 -4.49
CA ASN A 149 -22.10 -8.95 -3.36
C ASN A 149 -22.17 -7.41 -3.47
N ALA A 150 -23.11 -6.81 -2.75
CA ALA A 150 -23.34 -5.36 -2.70
C ALA A 150 -22.78 -4.69 -1.42
N GLN A 151 -21.89 -5.34 -0.67
CA GLN A 151 -21.38 -4.80 0.59
C GLN A 151 -20.28 -3.75 0.36
N GLY A 152 -20.65 -2.46 0.35
CA GLY A 152 -19.67 -1.36 0.40
C GLY A 152 -20.25 0.05 0.26
N ARG A 153 -19.61 1.05 0.90
CA ARG A 153 -19.92 2.50 0.74
C ARG A 153 -19.26 3.14 -0.51
N GLY A 154 -18.71 2.32 -1.40
CA GLY A 154 -17.88 2.77 -2.53
C GLY A 154 -18.57 2.62 -3.88
N ARG A 155 -17.75 2.64 -4.95
CA ARG A 155 -18.18 2.32 -6.32
C ARG A 155 -18.80 0.92 -6.37
N ILE A 156 -19.83 0.79 -7.19
CA ILE A 156 -20.46 -0.50 -7.50
C ILE A 156 -19.51 -1.30 -8.39
N SER A 157 -19.47 -2.62 -8.23
CA SER A 157 -18.67 -3.47 -9.11
C SER A 157 -19.20 -3.36 -10.55
N LYS A 158 -18.29 -3.42 -11.53
CA LYS A 158 -18.68 -3.39 -12.96
C LYS A 158 -19.65 -4.50 -13.31
N GLU A 159 -19.50 -5.65 -12.66
CA GLU A 159 -20.38 -6.82 -12.81
C GLU A 159 -21.80 -6.54 -12.33
N LEU A 160 -21.97 -6.01 -11.11
CA LEU A 160 -23.28 -5.65 -10.58
C LEU A 160 -23.93 -4.51 -11.38
N GLN A 161 -23.13 -3.54 -11.84
CA GLN A 161 -23.62 -2.47 -12.70
C GLN A 161 -24.11 -2.99 -14.05
N ALA A 162 -23.33 -3.86 -14.72
CA ALA A 162 -23.72 -4.43 -16.01
C ALA A 162 -24.98 -5.30 -15.90
N ALA A 163 -25.09 -6.12 -14.85
CA ALA A 163 -26.26 -6.96 -14.62
C ALA A 163 -27.53 -6.12 -14.37
N TYR A 164 -27.39 -5.01 -13.62
CA TYR A 164 -28.49 -4.07 -13.41
C TYR A 164 -28.91 -3.36 -14.71
N ASP A 165 -27.92 -2.86 -15.46
CA ASP A 165 -28.16 -2.15 -16.71
C ASP A 165 -28.81 -3.10 -17.75
N GLU A 166 -28.38 -4.36 -17.84
CA GLU A 166 -29.00 -5.40 -18.69
C GLU A 166 -30.46 -5.70 -18.28
N ALA A 167 -30.71 -5.88 -16.98
CA ALA A 167 -32.05 -6.19 -16.45
C ALA A 167 -33.07 -5.04 -16.68
N HIS A 168 -32.59 -3.80 -16.80
CA HIS A 168 -33.43 -2.61 -16.97
C HIS A 168 -33.33 -1.99 -18.38
N GLY A 169 -32.59 -2.63 -19.31
CA GLY A 169 -32.42 -2.14 -20.68
C GLY A 169 -31.67 -0.81 -20.80
N ILE A 170 -30.77 -0.51 -19.86
CA ILE A 170 -29.99 0.73 -19.82
C ILE A 170 -28.72 0.56 -20.66
N ALA A 171 -28.58 1.34 -21.73
CA ALA A 171 -27.33 1.43 -22.48
C ALA A 171 -26.45 2.55 -21.88
N ARG A 172 -25.33 2.18 -21.25
CA ARG A 172 -24.30 3.15 -20.81
C ARG A 172 -23.09 3.07 -21.72
N GLU A 173 -22.71 4.18 -22.35
CA GLU A 173 -21.46 4.27 -23.11
C GLU A 173 -20.25 4.10 -22.17
N ARG A 174 -19.21 3.42 -22.67
CA ARG A 174 -18.03 2.99 -21.89
C ARG A 174 -17.00 4.10 -21.67
#